data_AF-A0A0F8ZYF0-F1
#
_entry.id   AF-A0A0F8ZYF0-F1
#
_cell.length_a   1.000
_cell.length_b   1.000
_cell.length_c   1.000
_cell.angle_alpha   90.00
_cell.angle_beta   90.00
_cell.angle_gamma   90.00
#
_symmetry.space_group_name_H-M   'P 1'
#
loop_
_entity.id
_entity.type
_entity.pdbx_description
1 polymer ?
#
loop_
_entity_poly.entity_id
_entity_poly.type
_entity_poly.pdbx_seq_one_letter_code
_entity_poly.pdbx_strand_id
1 'polypeptide(L)'
;RRKIYIPAVDEDKKDRSNLRLTEQFVNAAYHMNDDRLLMVPETVALQAALGWHATVRGLVVKRILLFKDDKGNLVVDIAAWDPLHTFWISGDAGSPLPWVCYDRWVSVEAVKAAYPDTAGDVKGDDKGRVLISDVWDNDEELVIANNPTDSKAGSGATPTTDGRELLRNPHKIGHPPVLILPCGSAPFVQSAEHEDTIRNLGASAYINNEDLYDIRSRSLSYRLTLAGKAAATADVIEYDSKEGGLPPEVKGDTGEKGSLTPIDVGKGQKLVRGLQAQMTRDSEVLDNTIQAEIDIGGMAPVAFGAGQPGQTFGDISLLTDSAQQRLAVARLAVEQAYAWGAGEIVSQFKTLDIGEVTLKGLEGSNKAFEITVTKAEIDDSWR
;
A
#
# COMPACT_ATOMS: atom_id res chain seq x y z
N ARG A 1 -11.34 2.30 -18.40
CA ARG A 1 -10.86 2.40 -19.81
C ARG A 1 -10.22 3.76 -19.98
N ARG A 2 -8.95 3.80 -20.37
CA ARG A 2 -8.11 5.00 -20.41
C ARG A 2 -8.56 5.91 -21.56
N LYS A 3 -8.83 7.17 -21.24
CA LYS A 3 -9.28 8.18 -22.19
C LYS A 3 -8.69 9.51 -21.73
N ILE A 4 -7.55 9.87 -22.30
CA ILE A 4 -7.06 11.26 -22.27
C ILE A 4 -7.62 11.87 -23.56
N TYR A 5 -8.47 12.89 -23.44
CA TYR A 5 -9.01 13.63 -24.58
C TYR A 5 -8.70 15.10 -24.37
N ILE A 6 -8.02 15.72 -25.34
CA ILE A 6 -7.93 17.17 -25.45
C ILE A 6 -9.19 17.68 -26.19
N PRO A 7 -9.99 18.59 -25.61
CA PRO A 7 -11.10 19.22 -26.31
C PRO A 7 -10.57 20.15 -27.42
N ALA A 8 -11.21 20.13 -28.60
CA ALA A 8 -10.78 20.94 -29.75
C ALA A 8 -11.94 21.74 -30.36
N VAL A 9 -11.62 22.96 -30.79
CA VAL A 9 -12.45 23.84 -31.65
C VAL A 9 -11.92 23.73 -33.09
N ASP A 10 -12.77 23.95 -34.09
CA ASP A 10 -12.58 23.48 -35.48
C ASP A 10 -11.37 24.03 -36.29
N GLU A 11 -10.59 24.99 -35.80
CA GLU A 11 -9.46 25.61 -36.53
C GLU A 11 -8.12 24.81 -36.46
N ASP A 12 -8.01 23.78 -35.62
CA ASP A 12 -6.72 23.15 -35.20
C ASP A 12 -6.32 21.83 -35.92
N LYS A 13 -6.79 21.53 -37.14
CA LYS A 13 -6.60 20.16 -37.70
C LYS A 13 -5.14 19.72 -37.91
N LYS A 14 -4.21 20.64 -38.22
CA LYS A 14 -2.78 20.32 -38.37
C LYS A 14 -2.09 20.21 -37.01
N ASP A 15 -2.34 21.16 -36.11
CA ASP A 15 -1.77 21.14 -34.75
C ASP A 15 -2.26 19.91 -33.99
N ARG A 16 -3.51 19.49 -34.22
CA ARG A 16 -4.07 18.23 -33.72
C ARG A 16 -3.37 16.98 -34.25
N SER A 17 -2.79 16.99 -35.45
CA SER A 17 -2.07 15.82 -35.96
C SER A 17 -0.76 15.58 -35.21
N ASN A 18 -0.04 16.64 -34.83
CA ASN A 18 1.18 16.55 -34.01
C ASN A 18 0.85 16.19 -32.57
N LEU A 19 -0.20 16.80 -32.00
CA LEU A 19 -0.70 16.45 -30.68
C LEU A 19 -1.19 15.00 -30.61
N ARG A 20 -1.86 14.52 -31.67
CA ARG A 20 -2.31 13.12 -31.74
C ARG A 20 -1.14 12.14 -31.72
N LEU A 21 -0.03 12.45 -32.39
CA LEU A 21 1.15 11.60 -32.37
C LEU A 21 1.75 11.54 -30.95
N THR A 22 1.80 12.70 -30.27
CA THR A 22 2.27 12.80 -28.88
C THR A 22 1.35 12.00 -27.93
N GLU A 23 0.04 12.09 -28.08
CA GLU A 23 -0.93 11.29 -27.33
C GLU A 23 -0.75 9.78 -27.59
N GLN A 24 -0.55 9.37 -28.84
CA GLN A 24 -0.32 7.97 -29.19
C GLN A 24 1.00 7.46 -28.63
N PHE A 25 2.06 8.28 -28.63
CA PHE A 25 3.35 7.99 -28.00
C PHE A 25 3.21 7.73 -26.50
N VAL A 26 2.59 8.65 -25.76
CA VAL A 26 2.35 8.50 -24.32
C VAL A 26 1.50 7.26 -24.01
N ASN A 27 0.43 7.04 -24.78
CA ASN A 27 -0.43 5.87 -24.60
C ASN A 27 0.34 4.56 -24.85
N ALA A 28 1.14 4.50 -25.91
CA ALA A 28 1.97 3.34 -26.22
C ALA A 28 3.02 3.09 -25.11
N ALA A 29 3.65 4.15 -24.60
CA ALA A 29 4.61 4.06 -23.50
C ALA A 29 3.98 3.44 -22.23
N TYR A 30 2.78 3.90 -21.84
CA TYR A 30 2.07 3.30 -20.71
C TYR A 30 1.66 1.84 -20.95
N HIS A 31 1.25 1.49 -22.18
CA HIS A 31 0.91 0.12 -22.53
C HIS A 31 2.14 -0.80 -22.47
N MET A 32 3.27 -0.39 -23.04
CA MET A 32 4.52 -1.15 -22.97
C MET A 32 5.01 -1.33 -21.53
N ASN A 33 4.86 -0.32 -20.68
CA ASN A 33 5.19 -0.47 -19.27
C ASN A 33 4.27 -1.48 -18.57
N ASP A 34 2.96 -1.45 -18.82
CA ASP A 34 2.05 -2.44 -18.21
C ASP A 34 2.35 -3.85 -18.69
N ASP A 35 2.66 -4.05 -19.97
CA ASP A 35 3.06 -5.36 -20.49
C ASP A 35 4.32 -5.87 -19.76
N ARG A 36 5.29 -4.99 -19.53
CA ARG A 36 6.50 -5.30 -18.76
C ARG A 36 6.19 -5.64 -17.30
N LEU A 37 5.33 -4.86 -16.62
CA LEU A 37 4.92 -5.16 -15.24
C LEU A 37 4.23 -6.53 -15.18
N LEU A 38 3.31 -6.81 -16.09
CA LEU A 38 2.59 -8.10 -16.12
C LEU A 38 3.50 -9.31 -16.41
N MET A 39 4.74 -9.12 -16.90
CA MET A 39 5.74 -10.18 -17.01
C MET A 39 6.39 -10.53 -15.66
N VAL A 40 6.32 -9.64 -14.66
CA VAL A 40 6.84 -9.87 -13.31
C VAL A 40 5.69 -10.32 -12.41
N PRO A 41 5.69 -11.58 -11.91
CA PRO A 41 4.55 -12.15 -11.17
C PRO A 41 4.15 -11.39 -9.91
N GLU A 42 5.08 -10.65 -9.30
CA GLU A 42 4.88 -9.91 -8.06
C GLU A 42 4.28 -8.52 -8.28
N THR A 43 4.11 -8.09 -9.54
CA THR A 43 3.61 -6.76 -9.86
C THR A 43 2.23 -6.80 -10.49
N VAL A 44 1.56 -5.65 -10.46
CA VAL A 44 0.24 -5.43 -11.05
C VAL A 44 0.33 -4.30 -12.06
N ALA A 45 -0.67 -4.18 -12.93
CA ALA A 45 -0.76 -3.04 -13.84
C ALA A 45 -0.62 -1.71 -13.09
N LEU A 46 0.03 -0.73 -13.70
CA LEU A 46 0.42 0.51 -13.03
C LEU A 46 -0.79 1.21 -12.35
N GLN A 47 -1.94 1.20 -13.01
CA GLN A 47 -3.16 1.83 -12.50
C GLN A 47 -3.63 1.19 -11.19
N ALA A 48 -3.52 -0.13 -11.08
CA ALA A 48 -3.92 -0.87 -9.90
C ALA A 48 -2.95 -0.59 -8.74
N ALA A 49 -1.63 -0.56 -9.01
CA ALA A 49 -0.62 -0.23 -8.02
C ALA A 49 -0.81 1.20 -7.48
N LEU A 50 -0.91 2.20 -8.36
CA LEU A 50 -1.12 3.60 -7.96
C LEU A 50 -2.46 3.79 -7.24
N GLY A 51 -3.52 3.11 -7.68
CA GLY A 51 -4.82 3.14 -7.02
C GLY A 51 -4.76 2.55 -5.62
N TRP A 52 -4.03 1.47 -5.42
CA TRP A 52 -3.82 0.87 -4.10
C TRP A 52 -3.00 1.80 -3.19
N HIS A 53 -1.88 2.35 -3.67
CA HIS A 53 -1.09 3.32 -2.90
C HIS A 53 -1.91 4.57 -2.53
N ALA A 54 -2.64 5.14 -3.49
CA ALA A 54 -3.48 6.32 -3.24
C ALA A 54 -4.57 6.08 -2.19
N THR A 55 -5.17 4.89 -2.18
CA THR A 55 -6.30 4.59 -1.29
C THR A 55 -5.89 4.07 0.07
N VAL A 56 -4.87 3.21 0.13
CA VAL A 56 -4.44 2.52 1.35
C VAL A 56 -3.31 3.25 2.05
N ARG A 57 -2.31 3.76 1.30
CA ARG A 57 -1.18 4.51 1.88
C ARG A 57 -1.47 6.01 1.97
N GLY A 58 -2.35 6.53 1.11
CA GLY A 58 -2.66 7.95 1.02
C GLY A 58 -1.57 8.80 0.35
N LEU A 59 -0.53 8.16 -0.20
CA LEU A 59 0.47 8.81 -1.06
C LEU A 59 0.63 8.00 -2.34
N VAL A 60 0.95 8.68 -3.42
CA VAL A 60 1.35 8.06 -4.68
C VAL A 60 2.82 8.40 -4.92
N VAL A 61 3.65 7.36 -5.00
CA VAL A 61 5.04 7.49 -5.42
C VAL A 61 5.29 6.67 -6.67
N LYS A 62 5.93 7.28 -7.68
CA LYS A 62 6.38 6.55 -8.85
C LYS A 62 7.64 7.15 -9.46
N ARG A 63 8.49 6.28 -10.00
CA ARG A 63 9.63 6.62 -10.86
C ARG A 63 9.26 6.45 -12.32
N ILE A 64 9.76 7.32 -13.18
CA ILE A 64 9.66 7.19 -14.64
C ILE A 64 11.06 7.32 -15.24
N LEU A 65 11.54 6.30 -15.93
CA LEU A 65 12.82 6.36 -16.61
C LEU A 65 12.67 5.84 -18.05
N LEU A 66 13.22 6.60 -19.00
CA LEU A 66 13.38 6.19 -20.39
C LEU A 66 14.85 5.91 -20.67
N PHE A 67 15.16 4.71 -21.15
CA PHE A 67 16.51 4.34 -21.55
C PHE A 67 16.51 3.34 -22.70
N LYS A 68 17.66 3.14 -23.35
CA LYS A 68 17.82 2.07 -24.35
C LYS A 68 18.42 0.84 -23.70
N ASP A 69 17.87 -0.33 -24.03
CA ASP A 69 18.50 -1.60 -23.69
C ASP A 69 19.79 -1.83 -24.52
N ASP A 70 20.53 -2.89 -24.18
CA ASP A 70 21.76 -3.28 -24.90
C ASP A 70 21.51 -3.60 -26.39
N LYS A 71 20.25 -3.81 -26.79
CA LYS A 71 19.82 -4.08 -28.16
C LYS A 71 19.36 -2.80 -28.89
N GLY A 72 19.39 -1.65 -28.22
CA GLY A 72 18.98 -0.35 -28.74
C GLY A 72 17.47 -0.08 -28.71
N ASN A 73 16.66 -0.96 -28.12
CA ASN A 73 15.22 -0.75 -27.98
C ASN A 73 14.93 0.22 -26.84
N LEU A 74 13.91 1.07 -27.00
CA LEU A 74 13.43 1.90 -25.91
C LEU A 74 12.76 1.05 -24.83
N VAL A 75 13.26 1.17 -23.61
CA VAL A 75 12.62 0.66 -22.40
C VAL A 75 11.92 1.82 -21.70
N VAL A 76 10.60 1.65 -21.51
CA VAL A 76 9.78 2.56 -20.71
C VAL A 76 9.64 1.92 -19.33
N ASP A 77 10.40 2.43 -18.36
CA ASP A 77 10.37 1.95 -16.98
C ASP A 77 9.58 2.90 -16.09
N ILE A 78 8.32 2.57 -15.83
CA ILE A 78 7.47 3.27 -14.87
C ILE A 78 7.21 2.33 -13.69
N ALA A 79 7.89 2.61 -12.58
CA ALA A 79 7.79 1.82 -11.36
C ALA A 79 6.95 2.56 -10.32
N ALA A 80 5.90 1.91 -9.82
CA ALA A 80 5.20 2.37 -8.63
C ALA A 80 6.02 1.96 -7.39
N TRP A 81 6.40 2.92 -6.57
CA TRP A 81 7.14 2.69 -5.34
C TRP A 81 6.16 2.66 -4.15
N ASP A 82 6.42 1.82 -3.16
CA ASP A 82 5.66 1.86 -1.91
C ASP A 82 6.06 3.15 -1.15
N PRO A 83 5.11 4.07 -0.89
CA PRO A 83 5.39 5.28 -0.14
C PRO A 83 5.98 5.03 1.25
N LEU A 84 5.67 3.89 1.88
CA LEU A 84 6.20 3.55 3.21
C LEU A 84 7.72 3.42 3.23
N HIS A 85 8.32 3.04 2.11
CA HIS A 85 9.75 2.84 1.97
C HIS A 85 10.40 3.92 1.09
N THR A 86 9.70 5.04 0.88
CA THR A 86 10.23 6.18 0.14
C THR A 86 10.61 7.27 1.13
N PHE A 87 11.84 7.76 1.00
CA PHE A 87 12.38 8.86 1.81
C PHE A 87 12.78 10.00 0.88
N TRP A 88 12.55 11.24 1.27
CA TRP A 88 12.91 12.39 0.45
C TRP A 88 13.25 13.60 1.30
N ILE A 89 13.91 14.57 0.67
CA ILE A 89 14.14 15.89 1.22
C ILE A 89 13.35 16.88 0.37
N SER A 90 12.59 17.76 1.00
CA SER A 90 11.96 18.88 0.31
C SER A 90 12.99 19.99 0.06
N GLY A 91 13.11 20.43 -1.19
CA GLY A 91 14.03 21.50 -1.55
C GLY A 91 13.36 22.85 -1.77
N ASP A 92 14.02 23.71 -2.55
CA ASP A 92 13.57 25.07 -2.83
C ASP A 92 12.83 25.18 -4.17
N ALA A 93 12.51 26.40 -4.61
CA ALA A 93 11.81 26.63 -5.86
C ALA A 93 12.60 26.20 -7.12
N GLY A 94 13.93 26.11 -7.03
CA GLY A 94 14.81 25.73 -8.14
C GLY A 94 15.00 24.21 -8.26
N SER A 95 15.04 23.52 -7.12
CA SER A 95 15.04 22.04 -7.04
C SER A 95 14.06 21.62 -5.94
N PRO A 96 12.76 21.43 -6.25
CA PRO A 96 11.75 21.12 -5.24
C PRO A 96 11.93 19.72 -4.63
N LEU A 97 12.58 18.82 -5.36
CA LEU A 97 12.96 17.50 -4.91
C LEU A 97 14.45 17.29 -5.22
N PRO A 98 15.37 17.73 -4.34
CA PRO A 98 16.79 17.57 -4.55
C PRO A 98 17.23 16.11 -4.41
N TRP A 99 16.50 15.33 -3.61
CA TRP A 99 16.91 13.99 -3.25
C TRP A 99 15.70 13.11 -2.90
N VAL A 100 15.73 11.87 -3.38
CA VAL A 100 14.77 10.82 -3.02
C VAL A 100 15.46 9.47 -2.97
N CYS A 101 15.02 8.60 -2.07
CA CYS A 101 15.50 7.24 -1.89
C CYS A 101 14.32 6.29 -1.77
N TYR A 102 14.45 5.12 -2.39
CA TYR A 102 13.51 4.04 -2.24
C TYR A 102 14.20 2.79 -1.72
N ASP A 103 13.73 2.32 -0.57
CA ASP A 103 14.26 1.14 0.08
C ASP A 103 13.44 -0.10 -0.28
N ARG A 104 14.12 -1.18 -0.62
CA ARG A 104 13.47 -2.47 -0.89
C ARG A 104 14.31 -3.64 -0.44
N TRP A 105 13.63 -4.67 0.05
CA TRP A 105 14.27 -5.93 0.39
C TRP A 105 14.35 -6.82 -0.84
N VAL A 106 15.54 -7.31 -1.14
CA VAL A 106 15.81 -8.16 -2.31
C VAL A 106 16.62 -9.37 -1.86
N SER A 107 16.45 -10.52 -2.52
CA SER A 107 17.28 -11.70 -2.22
C SER A 107 18.72 -11.47 -2.67
N VAL A 108 19.68 -12.04 -1.94
CA VAL A 108 21.11 -11.98 -2.31
C VAL A 108 21.34 -12.46 -3.75
N GLU A 109 20.62 -13.51 -4.17
CA GLU A 109 20.72 -14.08 -5.52
C GLU A 109 20.27 -13.08 -6.59
N ALA A 110 19.15 -12.37 -6.36
CA ALA A 110 18.68 -11.36 -7.30
C ALA A 110 19.65 -10.16 -7.37
N VAL A 111 20.27 -9.77 -6.26
CA VAL A 111 21.32 -8.73 -6.27
C VAL A 111 22.52 -9.17 -7.10
N LYS A 112 22.97 -10.42 -6.92
CA LYS A 112 24.10 -10.98 -7.69
C LYS A 112 23.80 -11.14 -9.17
N ALA A 113 22.55 -11.44 -9.52
CA ALA A 113 22.11 -11.53 -10.90
C ALA A 113 22.02 -10.13 -11.56
N ALA A 114 21.56 -9.12 -10.83
CA ALA A 114 21.41 -7.75 -11.35
C ALA A 114 22.75 -7.00 -11.42
N TYR A 115 23.66 -7.25 -10.49
CA TYR A 115 24.94 -6.53 -10.35
C TYR A 115 26.13 -7.50 -10.24
N PRO A 116 26.41 -8.30 -11.29
CA PRO A 116 27.40 -9.38 -11.23
C PRO A 116 28.82 -8.89 -10.88
N ASP A 117 29.19 -7.68 -11.30
CA ASP A 117 30.54 -7.14 -11.12
C ASP A 117 30.79 -6.57 -9.72
N THR A 118 29.75 -6.15 -9.00
CA THR A 118 29.86 -5.45 -7.71
C THR A 118 29.25 -6.22 -6.54
N ALA A 119 28.48 -7.29 -6.78
CA ALA A 119 27.74 -8.02 -5.74
C ALA A 119 28.49 -9.17 -5.05
N GLY A 120 29.77 -9.42 -5.38
CA GLY A 120 30.54 -10.58 -4.91
C GLY A 120 30.54 -10.81 -3.39
N ASP A 121 30.59 -9.72 -2.60
CA ASP A 121 30.65 -9.77 -1.14
C ASP A 121 29.35 -9.33 -0.45
N VAL A 122 28.26 -9.16 -1.18
CA VAL A 122 26.96 -8.80 -0.59
C VAL A 122 26.48 -9.94 0.30
N LYS A 123 26.16 -9.63 1.56
CA LYS A 123 25.68 -10.58 2.57
C LYS A 123 24.26 -10.22 2.98
N GLY A 124 23.37 -11.20 2.94
CA GLY A 124 22.00 -11.05 3.41
C GLY A 124 21.89 -11.15 4.93
N ASP A 125 20.72 -10.77 5.44
CA ASP A 125 20.28 -11.05 6.80
C ASP A 125 20.11 -12.56 7.06
N ASP A 126 19.66 -12.94 8.26
CA ASP A 126 19.38 -14.33 8.63
C ASP A 126 18.37 -15.04 7.70
N LYS A 127 17.62 -14.29 6.91
CA LYS A 127 16.65 -14.78 5.93
C LYS A 127 17.15 -14.68 4.49
N GLY A 128 18.43 -14.33 4.27
CA GLY A 128 19.04 -14.19 2.96
C GLY A 128 18.58 -12.95 2.17
N ARG A 129 18.11 -11.91 2.86
CA ARG A 129 17.61 -10.66 2.26
C ARG A 129 18.60 -9.53 2.46
N VAL A 130 18.71 -8.66 1.47
CA VAL A 130 19.55 -7.47 1.47
C VAL A 130 18.63 -6.26 1.31
N LEU A 131 18.86 -5.22 2.10
CA LEU A 131 18.19 -3.94 1.91
C LEU A 131 18.93 -3.18 0.80
N ILE A 132 18.24 -2.91 -0.29
CA ILE A 132 18.73 -2.06 -1.37
C ILE A 132 18.08 -0.69 -1.24
N SER A 133 18.89 0.36 -1.31
CA SER A 133 18.45 1.75 -1.41
C SER A 133 18.71 2.25 -2.83
N ASP A 134 17.65 2.52 -3.57
CA ASP A 134 17.67 3.17 -4.88
C ASP A 134 17.60 4.69 -4.65
N VAL A 135 18.75 5.36 -4.70
CA VAL A 135 18.93 6.79 -4.40
C VAL A 135 18.99 7.60 -5.69
N TRP A 136 18.27 8.72 -5.73
CA TRP A 136 18.18 9.60 -6.89
C TRP A 136 18.42 11.05 -6.46
N ASP A 137 19.38 11.68 -7.13
CA ASP A 137 19.63 13.13 -7.08
C ASP A 137 19.24 13.74 -8.45
N ASN A 138 19.54 15.00 -8.68
CA ASN A 138 19.26 15.73 -9.91
C ASN A 138 20.02 15.19 -11.12
N ASP A 139 21.19 14.61 -10.89
CA ASP A 139 22.12 14.21 -11.95
C ASP A 139 22.38 12.70 -12.02
N GLU A 140 22.34 12.02 -10.87
CA GLU A 140 22.81 10.64 -10.72
C GLU A 140 21.76 9.74 -10.03
N GLU A 141 21.69 8.51 -10.53
CA GLU A 141 21.10 7.35 -9.85
C GLU A 141 22.22 6.60 -9.14
N LEU A 142 21.99 6.24 -7.89
CA LEU A 142 22.90 5.48 -7.05
C LEU A 142 22.14 4.32 -6.41
N VAL A 143 22.63 3.10 -6.58
CA VAL A 143 22.06 1.90 -5.93
C VAL A 143 23.02 1.44 -4.85
N ILE A 144 22.55 1.35 -3.61
CA ILE A 144 23.35 0.99 -2.44
C ILE A 144 22.81 -0.32 -1.85
N ALA A 145 23.68 -1.30 -1.65
CA ALA A 145 23.41 -2.46 -0.81
C ALA A 145 23.77 -2.15 0.64
N ASN A 146 22.76 -2.07 1.49
CA ASN A 146 22.92 -1.94 2.92
C ASN A 146 23.09 -3.33 3.53
N ASN A 147 24.36 -3.74 3.68
CA ASN A 147 24.68 -4.99 4.34
C ASN A 147 24.53 -4.79 5.87
N PRO A 148 23.85 -5.71 6.58
CA PRO A 148 23.91 -5.70 8.03
C PRO A 148 25.35 -5.96 8.46
N THR A 149 26.01 -4.97 9.09
CA THR A 149 27.30 -5.25 9.75
C THR A 149 27.04 -6.07 11.00
N ASP A 150 27.89 -7.07 11.22
CA ASP A 150 27.83 -8.15 12.21
C ASP A 150 26.82 -8.00 13.37
N SER A 151 26.04 -9.07 13.53
CA SER A 151 24.94 -9.37 14.45
C SER A 151 25.21 -9.26 15.97
N LYS A 152 25.99 -8.27 16.44
CA LYS A 152 26.15 -7.96 17.87
C LYS A 152 25.24 -6.84 18.37
N ALA A 153 24.22 -6.47 17.61
CA ALA A 153 23.11 -5.66 18.10
C ALA A 153 22.14 -6.55 18.89
N GLY A 154 22.37 -6.67 20.20
CA GLY A 154 21.34 -7.16 21.12
C GLY A 154 20.03 -6.39 20.90
N SER A 155 18.91 -7.10 21.01
CA SER A 155 17.53 -6.64 20.83
C SER A 155 17.35 -5.13 21.13
N GLY A 156 17.34 -4.30 20.08
CA GLY A 156 17.03 -2.86 20.18
C GLY A 156 18.02 -1.89 19.54
N ALA A 157 19.17 -2.33 19.01
CA ALA A 157 20.07 -1.44 18.28
C ALA A 157 19.79 -1.46 16.77
N THR A 158 19.63 -0.27 16.17
CA THR A 158 19.54 -0.06 14.72
C THR A 158 20.81 -0.65 14.08
N PRO A 159 20.70 -1.60 13.13
CA PRO A 159 21.88 -2.17 12.50
C PRO A 159 22.67 -1.07 11.80
N THR A 160 23.94 -0.88 12.17
CA THR A 160 24.87 -0.11 11.37
C THR A 160 24.99 -0.81 10.02
N THR A 161 24.66 -0.12 8.94
CA THR A 161 24.77 -0.67 7.59
C THR A 161 25.99 -0.06 6.91
N ASP A 162 26.98 -0.89 6.60
CA ASP A 162 28.02 -0.48 5.65
C ASP A 162 27.39 -0.51 4.27
N GLY A 163 26.97 0.67 3.80
CA GLY A 163 26.40 0.85 2.47
C GLY A 163 27.47 0.63 1.41
N ARG A 164 27.29 -0.39 0.57
CA ARG A 164 28.14 -0.63 -0.60
C ARG A 164 27.45 -0.13 -1.85
N GLU A 165 28.12 0.74 -2.58
CA GLU A 165 27.67 1.18 -3.90
C GLU A 165 27.71 0.00 -4.89
N LEU A 166 26.55 -0.32 -5.47
CA LEU A 166 26.39 -1.34 -6.50
C LEU A 166 26.41 -0.75 -7.91
N LEU A 167 25.81 0.43 -8.07
CA LEU A 167 25.66 1.14 -9.34
C LEU A 167 25.66 2.64 -9.09
N ARG A 168 26.35 3.39 -9.96
CA ARG A 168 26.20 4.84 -10.08
C ARG A 168 26.12 5.20 -11.55
N ASN A 169 25.00 5.77 -11.97
CA ASN A 169 24.73 6.11 -13.35
C ASN A 169 24.25 7.56 -13.47
N PRO A 170 24.89 8.39 -14.31
CA PRO A 170 24.39 9.73 -14.61
C PRO A 170 23.18 9.62 -15.55
N HIS A 171 22.01 10.11 -15.13
CA HIS A 171 20.78 10.06 -15.94
C HIS A 171 20.55 11.32 -16.78
N LYS A 172 21.22 12.45 -16.47
CA LYS A 172 21.21 13.70 -17.27
C LYS A 172 19.81 14.32 -17.50
N ILE A 173 18.87 14.08 -16.58
CA ILE A 173 17.51 14.65 -16.65
C ILE A 173 17.47 16.04 -16.00
N GLY A 174 18.37 16.32 -15.05
CA GLY A 174 18.46 17.60 -14.35
C GLY A 174 17.53 17.71 -13.13
N HIS A 175 16.81 16.64 -12.81
CA HIS A 175 16.05 16.46 -11.58
C HIS A 175 15.81 14.95 -11.34
N PRO A 176 15.50 14.51 -10.10
CA PRO A 176 15.08 13.14 -9.86
C PRO A 176 13.79 12.84 -10.63
N PRO A 177 13.71 11.72 -11.38
CA PRO A 177 12.57 11.41 -12.20
C PRO A 177 11.49 10.67 -11.40
N VAL A 178 11.16 11.21 -10.22
CA VAL A 178 10.25 10.61 -9.24
C VAL A 178 9.17 11.62 -8.88
N LEU A 179 7.92 11.16 -8.91
CA LEU A 179 6.78 11.90 -8.39
C LEU A 179 6.43 11.40 -7.00
N ILE A 180 6.28 12.34 -6.07
CA ILE A 180 5.68 12.12 -4.75
C ILE A 180 4.46 13.00 -4.67
N LEU A 181 3.28 12.39 -4.55
CA LEU A 181 2.01 13.10 -4.54
C LEU A 181 1.17 12.64 -3.35
N PRO A 182 0.95 13.49 -2.32
CA PRO A 182 0.01 13.17 -1.26
C PRO A 182 -1.42 13.19 -1.77
N CYS A 183 -2.21 12.21 -1.34
CA CYS A 183 -3.65 12.20 -1.52
C CYS A 183 -4.27 12.98 -0.36
N GLY A 184 -5.08 14.00 -0.68
CA GLY A 184 -5.72 14.80 0.36
C GLY A 184 -5.71 16.28 0.02
N SER A 185 -6.61 17.01 0.67
CA SER A 185 -6.64 18.48 0.64
C SER A 185 -5.96 19.09 1.86
N ALA A 186 -5.49 18.29 2.81
CA ALA A 186 -4.86 18.78 4.03
C ALA A 186 -3.52 19.46 3.67
N PRO A 187 -3.41 20.79 3.82
CA PRO A 187 -2.17 21.48 3.57
C PRO A 187 -1.15 21.11 4.65
N PHE A 188 0.12 21.27 4.29
CA PHE A 188 1.21 21.20 5.25
C PHE A 188 1.15 22.42 6.18
N VAL A 189 0.72 22.21 7.42
CA VAL A 189 0.64 23.24 8.46
C VAL A 189 1.57 22.81 9.59
N GLN A 190 2.60 23.62 9.84
CA GLN A 190 3.53 23.42 10.94
C GLN A 190 3.32 24.51 11.98
N SER A 191 3.33 24.13 13.25
CA SER A 191 3.25 25.06 14.38
C SER A 191 4.22 24.64 15.48
N ALA A 192 4.95 25.60 16.03
CA ALA A 192 5.80 25.34 17.20
C ALA A 192 4.98 25.00 18.46
N GLU A 193 3.69 25.36 18.50
CA GLU A 193 2.83 25.28 19.69
C GLU A 193 1.65 24.31 19.56
N HIS A 194 1.37 23.79 18.37
CA HIS A 194 0.18 22.96 18.09
C HIS A 194 0.55 21.64 17.41
N GLU A 195 -0.38 20.68 17.39
CA GLU A 195 -0.19 19.43 16.67
C GLU A 195 0.09 19.69 15.19
N ASP A 196 1.27 19.30 14.73
CA ASP A 196 1.67 19.42 13.34
C ASP A 196 0.76 18.56 12.47
N THR A 197 0.18 19.14 11.40
CA THR A 197 -0.61 18.37 10.44
C THR A 197 0.25 17.48 9.54
N ILE A 198 1.58 17.50 9.74
CA ILE A 198 2.53 16.64 9.02
C ILE A 198 2.19 15.16 9.15
N ARG A 199 1.67 14.73 10.32
CA ARG A 199 1.25 13.33 10.54
C ARG A 199 0.10 12.93 9.62
N ASN A 200 -0.72 13.88 9.19
CA ASN A 200 -1.89 13.66 8.36
C ASN A 200 -1.65 14.01 6.88
N LEU A 201 -0.42 14.40 6.52
CA LEU A 201 -0.07 14.67 5.12
C LEU A 201 -0.10 13.36 4.33
N GLY A 202 -0.95 13.30 3.30
CA GLY A 202 -1.14 12.07 2.54
C GLY A 202 -1.78 10.96 3.36
N ALA A 203 -2.70 11.30 4.26
CA ALA A 203 -3.45 10.31 5.02
C ALA A 203 -4.26 9.36 4.12
N SER A 204 -4.31 8.08 4.50
CA SER A 204 -5.14 7.06 3.86
C SER A 204 -6.63 7.42 3.92
N ALA A 205 -7.42 6.88 2.98
CA ALA A 205 -8.87 6.94 3.07
C ALA A 205 -9.42 6.22 4.31
N TYR A 206 -8.61 5.36 4.94
CA TYR A 206 -8.95 4.59 6.13
C TYR A 206 -8.38 5.13 7.44
N ILE A 207 -7.74 6.32 7.45
CA ILE A 207 -7.09 6.87 8.65
C ILE A 207 -8.02 6.93 9.86
N ASN A 208 -9.30 7.22 9.66
CA ASN A 208 -10.30 7.28 10.73
C ASN A 208 -10.60 5.92 11.38
N ASN A 209 -10.26 4.82 10.70
CA ASN A 209 -10.52 3.46 11.15
C ASN A 209 -9.28 2.75 11.69
N GLU A 210 -8.07 3.21 11.37
CA GLU A 210 -6.83 2.49 11.67
C GLU A 210 -6.72 2.18 13.18
N ASP A 211 -6.98 3.16 14.03
CA ASP A 211 -6.91 3.01 15.49
C ASP A 211 -8.05 2.14 16.08
N LEU A 212 -9.17 1.98 15.36
CA LEU A 212 -10.32 1.21 15.81
C LEU A 212 -10.07 -0.30 15.75
N TYR A 213 -9.23 -0.77 14.83
CA TYR A 213 -8.92 -2.19 14.67
C TYR A 213 -8.18 -2.77 15.88
N ASP A 214 -7.28 -2.00 16.49
CA ASP A 214 -6.57 -2.42 17.70
C ASP A 214 -7.50 -2.53 18.90
N ILE A 215 -8.39 -1.53 19.08
CA ILE A 215 -9.39 -1.54 20.16
C ILE A 215 -10.35 -2.73 19.98
N ARG A 216 -10.82 -2.97 18.75
CA ARG A 216 -11.67 -4.12 18.41
C ARG A 216 -10.97 -5.45 18.70
N SER A 217 -9.73 -5.59 18.26
CA SER A 217 -8.94 -6.81 18.43
C SER A 217 -8.70 -7.10 19.91
N ARG A 218 -8.43 -6.05 20.70
CA ARG A 218 -8.28 -6.13 22.15
C ARG A 218 -9.59 -6.51 22.85
N SER A 219 -10.71 -5.91 22.46
CA SER A 219 -12.05 -6.27 22.96
C SER A 219 -12.34 -7.75 22.71
N LEU A 220 -12.13 -8.22 21.47
CA LEU A 220 -12.33 -9.62 21.09
C LEU A 220 -11.42 -10.57 21.87
N SER A 221 -10.16 -10.20 22.08
CA SER A 221 -9.22 -10.99 22.90
C SER A 221 -9.72 -11.15 24.34
N TYR A 222 -10.25 -10.09 24.95
CA TYR A 222 -10.87 -10.17 26.27
C TYR A 222 -12.11 -11.05 26.29
N ARG A 223 -12.95 -10.99 25.25
CA ARG A 223 -14.12 -11.87 25.09
C ARG A 223 -13.72 -13.34 25.03
N LEU A 224 -12.75 -13.67 24.18
CA LEU A 224 -12.26 -15.04 24.03
C LEU A 224 -11.61 -15.54 25.32
N THR A 225 -10.92 -14.67 26.06
CA THR A 225 -10.35 -15.01 27.36
C THR A 225 -11.44 -15.28 28.40
N LEU A 226 -12.49 -14.45 28.47
CA LEU A 226 -13.62 -14.66 29.38
C LEU A 226 -14.42 -15.90 29.01
N ALA A 227 -14.68 -16.13 27.73
CA ALA A 227 -15.35 -17.34 27.24
C ALA A 227 -14.52 -18.59 27.53
N GLY A 228 -13.21 -18.54 27.34
CA GLY A 228 -12.29 -19.63 27.69
C GLY A 228 -12.31 -19.94 29.19
N LYS A 229 -12.27 -18.91 30.04
CA LYS A 229 -12.40 -19.07 31.50
C LYS A 229 -13.76 -19.65 31.89
N ALA A 230 -14.85 -19.17 31.30
CA ALA A 230 -16.20 -19.67 31.56
C ALA A 230 -16.37 -21.13 31.12
N ALA A 231 -15.80 -21.50 29.97
CA ALA A 231 -15.79 -22.87 29.48
C ALA A 231 -15.00 -23.81 30.41
N ALA A 232 -13.90 -23.32 31.01
CA ALA A 232 -13.13 -24.07 32.00
C ALA A 232 -13.87 -24.24 33.34
N THR A 233 -14.86 -23.40 33.64
CA THR A 233 -15.66 -23.45 34.88
C THR A 233 -17.08 -23.97 34.67
N ALA A 234 -17.36 -24.69 33.58
CA ALA A 234 -18.72 -24.97 33.13
C ALA A 234 -19.60 -25.67 34.18
N ASP A 235 -19.01 -26.49 35.06
CA ASP A 235 -19.71 -27.21 36.11
C ASP A 235 -18.88 -27.26 37.39
N VAL A 236 -19.33 -26.55 38.44
CA VAL A 236 -18.69 -26.56 39.76
C VAL A 236 -19.58 -27.34 40.72
N ILE A 237 -19.01 -28.31 41.43
CA ILE A 237 -19.71 -29.02 42.50
C ILE A 237 -19.52 -28.21 43.78
N GLU A 238 -20.58 -27.57 44.25
CA GLU A 238 -20.59 -26.90 45.54
C GLU A 238 -20.92 -27.94 46.63
N TYR A 239 -20.16 -27.91 47.73
CA TYR A 239 -20.37 -28.75 48.89
C TYR A 239 -20.79 -27.88 50.07
N ASP A 240 -22.08 -27.93 50.43
CA ASP A 240 -22.61 -27.16 51.56
C ASP A 240 -22.52 -28.02 52.83
N SER A 241 -21.44 -27.81 53.59
CA SER A 241 -21.19 -28.53 54.84
C SER A 241 -21.84 -27.82 56.02
N LYS A 242 -22.95 -28.35 56.54
CA LYS A 242 -23.55 -27.87 57.80
C LYS A 242 -22.69 -28.17 59.05
N GLU A 243 -21.70 -29.06 58.93
CA GLU A 243 -20.89 -29.57 60.06
C GLU A 243 -19.38 -29.31 59.92
N GLY A 244 -18.93 -28.53 58.93
CA GLY A 244 -17.52 -28.10 58.82
C GLY A 244 -16.54 -29.22 58.43
N GLY A 245 -16.94 -30.14 57.54
CA GLY A 245 -16.12 -31.24 57.04
C GLY A 245 -15.45 -30.98 55.67
N LEU A 246 -14.40 -31.72 55.37
CA LEU A 246 -13.75 -31.73 54.04
C LEU A 246 -14.71 -32.30 52.97
N PRO A 247 -14.70 -31.76 51.74
CA PRO A 247 -15.53 -32.27 50.66
C PRO A 247 -15.18 -33.72 50.33
N PRO A 248 -16.16 -34.59 50.03
CA PRO A 248 -15.90 -35.96 49.56
C PRO A 248 -15.08 -35.95 48.26
N GLU A 249 -14.13 -36.88 48.11
CA GLU A 249 -13.39 -37.05 46.85
C GLU A 249 -14.35 -37.30 45.68
N VAL A 250 -14.33 -36.38 44.71
CA VAL A 250 -15.04 -36.54 43.44
C VAL A 250 -14.16 -37.39 42.52
N LYS A 251 -14.68 -38.55 42.09
CA LYS A 251 -13.98 -39.42 41.13
C LYS A 251 -14.31 -38.99 39.69
N GLY A 252 -13.37 -38.30 39.04
CA GLY A 252 -13.45 -37.89 37.64
C GLY A 252 -13.06 -36.42 37.42
N ASP A 253 -12.63 -36.08 36.22
CA ASP A 253 -12.42 -34.67 35.82
C ASP A 253 -13.76 -34.06 35.39
N THR A 254 -14.24 -33.12 36.19
CA THR A 254 -15.49 -32.38 35.93
C THR A 254 -15.39 -31.43 34.74
N GLY A 255 -14.18 -31.16 34.23
CA GLY A 255 -13.95 -30.30 33.06
C GLY A 255 -13.90 -31.03 31.71
N GLU A 256 -13.87 -32.37 31.71
CA GLU A 256 -13.76 -33.15 30.48
C GLU A 256 -15.11 -33.22 29.73
N LYS A 257 -15.16 -32.74 28.49
CA LYS A 257 -16.38 -32.67 27.69
C LYS A 257 -17.01 -34.06 27.54
N GLY A 258 -18.21 -34.24 28.08
CA GLY A 258 -18.97 -35.48 27.99
C GLY A 258 -18.71 -36.48 29.11
N SER A 259 -17.97 -36.11 30.16
CA SER A 259 -17.81 -36.97 31.34
C SER A 259 -19.09 -37.02 32.18
N LEU A 260 -19.42 -38.22 32.67
CA LEU A 260 -20.52 -38.43 33.63
C LEU A 260 -19.93 -38.43 35.03
N THR A 261 -20.05 -37.30 35.74
CA THR A 261 -19.61 -37.22 37.13
C THR A 261 -20.77 -37.56 38.07
N PRO A 262 -20.69 -38.62 38.89
CA PRO A 262 -21.74 -38.96 39.84
C PRO A 262 -21.76 -37.96 41.00
N ILE A 263 -22.94 -37.41 41.31
CA ILE A 263 -23.15 -36.42 42.37
C ILE A 263 -23.96 -37.06 43.52
N ASP A 264 -23.45 -36.97 44.75
CA ASP A 264 -24.10 -37.55 45.93
C ASP A 264 -24.95 -36.49 46.67
N VAL A 265 -26.21 -36.35 46.21
CA VAL A 265 -27.18 -35.38 46.76
C VAL A 265 -27.47 -35.62 48.25
N GLY A 266 -27.32 -36.86 48.74
CA GLY A 266 -27.56 -37.22 50.14
C GLY A 266 -26.53 -36.64 51.11
N LYS A 267 -25.33 -36.29 50.62
CA LYS A 267 -24.24 -35.69 51.43
C LYS A 267 -24.13 -34.18 51.32
N GLY A 268 -25.09 -33.51 50.67
CA GLY A 268 -25.08 -32.06 50.52
C GLY A 268 -24.24 -31.54 49.34
N GLN A 269 -23.87 -32.41 48.38
CA GLN A 269 -23.28 -31.97 47.12
C GLN A 269 -24.39 -31.43 46.21
N LYS A 270 -24.17 -30.25 45.65
CA LYS A 270 -25.08 -29.62 44.69
C LYS A 270 -24.29 -29.24 43.44
N LEU A 271 -24.84 -29.58 42.27
CA LEU A 271 -24.34 -29.03 41.03
C LEU A 271 -24.70 -27.55 40.96
N VAL A 272 -23.70 -26.69 40.94
CA VAL A 272 -23.87 -25.29 40.64
C VAL A 272 -23.32 -25.09 39.23
N ARG A 273 -24.20 -24.69 38.31
CA ARG A 273 -23.74 -24.24 37.01
C ARG A 273 -22.77 -23.11 37.25
N GLY A 274 -21.55 -23.24 36.72
CA GLY A 274 -20.58 -22.16 36.83
C GLY A 274 -21.21 -20.87 36.33
N LEU A 275 -20.82 -19.73 36.92
CA LEU A 275 -21.23 -18.44 36.38
C LEU A 275 -20.81 -18.41 34.92
N GLN A 276 -21.78 -18.41 34.01
CA GLN A 276 -21.50 -18.04 32.64
C GLN A 276 -20.90 -16.64 32.70
N ALA A 277 -19.72 -16.44 32.11
CA ALA A 277 -19.18 -15.09 32.00
C ALA A 277 -20.16 -14.27 31.18
N GLN A 278 -21.00 -13.50 31.88
CA GLN A 278 -21.86 -12.54 31.24
C GLN A 278 -20.97 -11.40 30.80
N MET A 279 -20.96 -11.16 29.51
CA MET A 279 -20.42 -9.92 28.98
C MET A 279 -21.17 -8.77 29.64
N THR A 280 -20.42 -7.75 30.07
CA THR A 280 -21.07 -6.53 30.54
C THR A 280 -21.81 -5.90 29.36
N ARG A 281 -23.01 -5.38 29.61
CA ARG A 281 -23.79 -4.62 28.63
C ARG A 281 -22.96 -3.52 27.97
N ASP A 282 -22.05 -2.92 28.73
CA ASP A 282 -21.13 -1.89 28.25
C ASP A 282 -20.18 -2.40 27.16
N SER A 283 -19.74 -3.67 27.20
CA SER A 283 -18.90 -4.23 26.16
C SER A 283 -19.67 -4.51 24.86
N GLU A 284 -20.96 -4.84 24.94
CA GLU A 284 -21.82 -4.93 23.76
C GLU A 284 -22.06 -3.56 23.12
N VAL A 285 -22.31 -2.54 23.95
CA VAL A 285 -22.43 -1.15 23.48
C VAL A 285 -21.13 -0.70 22.81
N LEU A 286 -19.98 -0.93 23.45
CA LEU A 286 -18.67 -0.57 22.90
C LEU A 286 -18.42 -1.24 21.54
N ASP A 287 -18.67 -2.53 21.41
CA ASP A 287 -18.47 -3.25 20.14
C ASP A 287 -19.41 -2.74 19.04
N ASN A 288 -20.66 -2.43 19.38
CA ASN A 288 -21.61 -1.84 18.44
C ASN A 288 -21.17 -0.44 18.00
N THR A 289 -20.65 0.37 18.92
CA THR A 289 -20.09 1.69 18.61
C THR A 289 -18.85 1.55 17.72
N ILE A 290 -17.92 0.65 18.04
CA ILE A 290 -16.73 0.42 17.23
C ILE A 290 -17.12 -0.07 15.83
N GLN A 291 -18.07 -0.99 15.71
CA GLN A 291 -18.55 -1.47 14.42
C GLN A 291 -19.21 -0.35 13.62
N ALA A 292 -20.05 0.48 14.26
CA ALA A 292 -20.64 1.64 13.62
C ALA A 292 -19.59 2.64 13.14
N GLU A 293 -18.56 2.94 13.94
CA GLU A 293 -17.47 3.83 13.55
C GLU A 293 -16.60 3.22 12.43
N ILE A 294 -16.34 1.91 12.43
CA ILE A 294 -15.67 1.22 11.32
C ILE A 294 -16.49 1.31 10.04
N ASP A 295 -17.81 1.15 10.12
CA ASP A 295 -18.71 1.25 8.97
C ASP A 295 -18.83 2.70 8.49
N ILE A 296 -18.81 3.67 9.41
CA ILE A 296 -18.84 5.11 9.11
C ILE A 296 -17.51 5.54 8.51
N GLY A 297 -16.35 5.19 9.05
CA GLY A 297 -15.05 5.61 8.52
C GLY A 297 -14.51 4.72 7.40
N GLY A 298 -15.09 3.53 7.23
CA GLY A 298 -14.69 2.57 6.21
C GLY A 298 -15.41 2.76 4.89
N MET A 299 -15.04 1.95 3.90
CA MET A 299 -15.87 1.82 2.70
C MET A 299 -16.83 0.66 2.92
N ALA A 300 -18.14 0.93 2.82
CA ALA A 300 -19.13 -0.12 2.88
C ALA A 300 -18.85 -1.15 1.77
N PRO A 301 -18.79 -2.46 2.07
CA PRO A 301 -18.44 -3.52 1.11
C PRO A 301 -19.61 -3.85 0.17
N VAL A 302 -20.34 -2.83 -0.29
CA VAL A 302 -21.47 -2.94 -1.21
C VAL A 302 -21.01 -3.55 -2.53
N ALA A 303 -19.79 -3.23 -2.98
CA ALA A 303 -19.19 -3.78 -4.20
C ALA A 303 -18.86 -5.28 -4.13
N PHE A 304 -18.75 -5.86 -2.92
CA PHE A 304 -18.45 -7.28 -2.71
C PHE A 304 -19.69 -8.11 -2.36
N GLY A 305 -20.90 -7.55 -2.47
CA GLY A 305 -22.14 -8.25 -2.15
C GLY A 305 -22.35 -8.48 -0.65
N ALA A 306 -21.55 -7.84 0.21
CA ALA A 306 -21.68 -7.90 1.67
C ALA A 306 -22.59 -6.79 2.22
N GLY A 307 -23.58 -6.36 1.43
CA GLY A 307 -24.66 -5.53 1.94
C GLY A 307 -25.51 -6.32 2.94
N GLN A 308 -26.02 -5.68 3.98
CA GLN A 308 -26.99 -6.32 4.85
C GLN A 308 -28.20 -6.78 4.02
N PRO A 309 -28.68 -8.03 4.16
CA PRO A 309 -29.85 -8.49 3.43
C PRO A 309 -31.06 -7.61 3.80
N GLY A 310 -31.63 -6.92 2.81
CA GLY A 310 -32.81 -6.05 2.98
C GLY A 310 -32.61 -4.56 2.70
N GLN A 311 -31.43 -4.10 2.26
CA GLN A 311 -31.24 -2.70 1.87
C GLN A 311 -32.03 -2.35 0.61
N THR A 312 -32.64 -1.15 0.59
CA THR A 312 -33.33 -0.66 -0.60
C THR A 312 -32.31 -0.21 -1.65
N PHE A 313 -32.73 -0.14 -2.92
CA PHE A 313 -31.87 0.37 -4.00
C PHE A 313 -31.39 1.82 -3.73
N GLY A 314 -32.19 2.63 -3.03
CA GLY A 314 -31.82 3.98 -2.61
C GLY A 314 -30.67 3.99 -1.61
N ASP A 315 -30.68 3.08 -0.64
CA ASP A 315 -29.61 2.97 0.37
C ASP A 315 -28.29 2.51 -0.26
N ILE A 316 -28.36 1.57 -1.21
CA ILE A 316 -27.19 1.11 -1.98
C ILE A 316 -26.59 2.25 -2.79
N SER A 317 -27.42 3.09 -3.41
CA SER A 317 -26.96 4.27 -4.16
C SER A 317 -26.27 5.26 -3.24
N LEU A 318 -26.85 5.57 -2.08
CA LEU A 318 -26.27 6.52 -1.13
C LEU A 318 -24.91 6.02 -0.58
N LEU A 319 -24.80 4.73 -0.28
CA LEU A 319 -23.53 4.11 0.15
C LEU A 319 -22.48 4.15 -0.95
N THR A 320 -22.88 3.91 -2.20
CA THR A 320 -21.98 3.98 -3.36
C THR A 320 -21.48 5.40 -3.59
N ASP A 321 -22.37 6.39 -3.54
CA ASP A 321 -22.02 7.80 -3.71
C ASP A 321 -21.09 8.29 -2.60
N SER A 322 -21.36 7.91 -1.35
CA SER A 322 -20.47 8.19 -0.21
C SER A 322 -19.07 7.58 -0.40
N ALA A 323 -19.00 6.31 -0.84
CA ALA A 323 -17.72 5.67 -1.13
C ALA A 323 -16.98 6.37 -2.28
N GLN A 324 -17.68 6.75 -3.34
CA GLN A 324 -17.09 7.49 -4.47
C GLN A 324 -16.56 8.86 -4.05
N GLN A 325 -17.27 9.60 -3.20
CA GLN A 325 -16.81 10.90 -2.70
C GLN A 325 -15.52 10.78 -1.89
N ARG A 326 -15.37 9.73 -1.08
CA ARG A 326 -14.12 9.47 -0.33
C ARG A 326 -12.98 9.10 -1.26
N LEU A 327 -13.25 8.24 -2.23
CA LEU A 327 -12.26 7.82 -3.23
C LEU A 327 -11.96 8.89 -4.28
N ALA A 328 -12.76 9.96 -4.37
CA ALA A 328 -12.58 11.01 -5.37
C ALA A 328 -11.20 11.66 -5.27
N VAL A 329 -10.70 11.84 -4.05
CA VAL A 329 -9.38 12.43 -3.81
C VAL A 329 -8.26 11.49 -4.25
N ALA A 330 -8.36 10.20 -3.93
CA ALA A 330 -7.41 9.19 -4.40
C ALA A 330 -7.44 9.06 -5.93
N ARG A 331 -8.64 9.10 -6.53
CA ARG A 331 -8.81 9.11 -7.98
C ARG A 331 -8.14 10.32 -8.62
N LEU A 332 -8.36 11.52 -8.09
CA LEU A 332 -7.74 12.75 -8.57
C LEU A 332 -6.21 12.66 -8.49
N ALA A 333 -5.67 12.15 -7.38
CA ALA A 333 -4.22 11.97 -7.23
C ALA A 333 -3.66 10.99 -8.27
N VAL A 334 -4.35 9.88 -8.56
CA VAL A 334 -3.95 8.95 -9.62
C VAL A 334 -4.02 9.64 -10.99
N GLU A 335 -5.08 10.39 -11.30
CA GLU A 335 -5.21 11.14 -12.55
C GLU A 335 -4.08 12.18 -12.73
N GLN A 336 -3.77 12.95 -11.67
CA GLN A 336 -2.65 13.89 -11.63
C GLN A 336 -1.32 13.19 -11.80
N ALA A 337 -1.12 12.03 -11.17
CA ALA A 337 0.09 11.23 -11.35
C ALA A 337 0.25 10.80 -12.81
N TYR A 338 -0.81 10.36 -13.48
CA TYR A 338 -0.78 10.03 -14.90
C TYR A 338 -0.45 11.24 -15.78
N ALA A 339 -1.07 12.39 -15.54
CA ALA A 339 -0.82 13.62 -16.28
C ALA A 339 0.64 14.12 -16.09
N TRP A 340 1.14 14.08 -14.86
CA TRP A 340 2.53 14.37 -14.56
C TRP A 340 3.46 13.43 -15.32
N GLY A 341 3.19 12.12 -15.24
CA GLY A 341 4.04 11.12 -15.86
C GLY A 341 4.05 11.15 -17.38
N ALA A 342 2.93 11.51 -18.01
CA ALA A 342 2.89 11.72 -19.45
C ALA A 342 3.85 12.83 -19.90
N GLY A 343 3.98 13.92 -19.13
CA GLY A 343 4.91 15.00 -19.46
C GLY A 343 6.35 14.67 -19.14
N GLU A 344 6.56 13.88 -18.10
CA GLU A 344 7.89 13.36 -17.79
C GLU A 344 8.43 12.49 -18.93
N ILE A 345 7.60 11.59 -19.47
CA ILE A 345 7.94 10.75 -20.63
C ILE A 345 8.29 11.61 -21.85
N VAL A 346 7.48 12.63 -22.14
CA VAL A 346 7.74 13.55 -23.27
C VAL A 346 9.03 14.35 -23.06
N SER A 347 9.23 14.91 -21.87
CA SER A 347 10.40 15.70 -21.51
C SER A 347 11.70 14.88 -21.59
N GLN A 348 11.70 13.68 -21.03
CA GLN A 348 12.84 12.77 -21.09
C GLN A 348 13.16 12.35 -22.52
N PHE A 349 12.13 12.03 -23.33
CA PHE A 349 12.33 11.63 -24.73
C PHE A 349 13.04 12.72 -25.56
N LYS A 350 12.72 14.00 -25.30
CA LYS A 350 13.40 15.12 -25.93
C LYS A 350 14.79 15.37 -25.37
N THR A 351 14.98 15.21 -24.08
CA THR A 351 16.27 15.51 -23.43
C THR A 351 17.33 14.46 -23.75
N LEU A 352 16.96 13.17 -23.75
CA LEU A 352 17.89 12.03 -23.78
C LEU A 352 18.36 11.60 -25.19
N ASP A 353 17.97 12.33 -26.24
CA ASP A 353 18.31 12.04 -27.66
C ASP A 353 18.21 10.55 -28.03
N ILE A 354 17.03 9.97 -27.74
CA ILE A 354 16.77 8.54 -27.92
C ILE A 354 16.66 8.16 -29.42
N GLY A 355 16.62 9.12 -30.34
CA GLY A 355 16.52 8.86 -31.78
C GLY A 355 15.14 8.36 -32.20
N GLU A 356 15.09 7.58 -33.28
CA GLU A 356 13.86 7.00 -33.83
C GLU A 356 13.44 5.76 -33.04
N VAL A 357 12.17 5.72 -32.63
CA VAL A 357 11.64 4.61 -31.83
C VAL A 357 10.29 4.16 -32.39
N THR A 358 10.14 2.85 -32.55
CA THR A 358 8.86 2.22 -32.90
C THR A 358 8.19 1.68 -31.65
N LEU A 359 6.92 2.07 -31.44
CA LEU A 359 6.14 1.71 -30.28
C LEU A 359 4.81 1.11 -30.70
N LYS A 360 4.32 0.17 -29.89
CA LYS A 360 3.04 -0.50 -30.10
C LYS A 360 2.10 -0.15 -28.95
N GLY A 361 0.85 0.11 -29.29
CA GLY A 361 -0.16 0.47 -28.31
C GLY A 361 -1.56 0.09 -28.75
N LEU A 362 -2.52 0.33 -27.85
CA LEU A 362 -3.95 0.15 -28.11
C LEU A 362 -4.63 1.51 -28.05
N GLU A 363 -5.37 1.88 -29.10
CA GLU A 363 -6.27 3.04 -29.03
C GLU A 363 -7.47 2.73 -28.12
N GLY A 364 -8.20 3.76 -27.69
CA GLY A 364 -9.41 3.60 -26.86
C GLY A 364 -10.54 2.78 -27.50
N SER A 365 -10.44 2.47 -28.79
CA SER A 365 -11.30 1.56 -29.56
C SER A 365 -10.84 0.09 -29.50
N ASN A 366 -9.81 -0.25 -28.72
CA ASN A 366 -9.07 -1.52 -28.74
C ASN A 366 -8.40 -1.85 -30.08
N LYS A 367 -8.23 -0.85 -30.96
CA LYS A 367 -7.47 -1.04 -32.18
C LYS A 367 -5.98 -0.95 -31.87
N ALA A 368 -5.24 -2.00 -32.18
CA ALA A 368 -3.79 -1.98 -32.11
C ALA A 368 -3.23 -0.98 -33.14
N PHE A 369 -2.22 -0.22 -32.72
CA PHE A 369 -1.46 0.66 -33.59
C PHE A 369 0.03 0.47 -33.35
N GLU A 370 0.78 0.78 -34.39
CA GLU A 370 2.23 0.85 -34.36
C GLU A 370 2.60 2.22 -34.92
N ILE A 371 3.40 2.97 -34.18
CA ILE A 371 3.89 4.29 -34.56
C ILE A 371 5.41 4.27 -34.50
N THR A 372 6.02 5.00 -35.41
CA THR A 372 7.43 5.34 -35.34
C THR A 372 7.52 6.83 -35.11
N VAL A 373 8.27 7.23 -34.09
CA VAL A 373 8.33 8.63 -33.66
C VAL A 373 9.77 9.06 -33.49
N THR A 374 10.04 10.28 -33.93
CA THR A 374 11.31 10.98 -33.73
C THR A 374 11.14 12.17 -32.79
N LYS A 375 12.25 12.63 -32.20
CA LYS A 375 12.28 13.79 -31.29
C LYS A 375 11.63 15.05 -31.88
N ALA A 376 11.73 15.26 -33.20
CA ALA A 376 11.20 16.44 -33.86
C ALA A 376 9.67 16.45 -34.00
N GLU A 377 9.03 15.29 -33.89
CA GLU A 377 7.58 15.12 -34.12
C GLU A 377 6.78 15.16 -32.81
N ILE A 378 7.45 15.12 -31.65
CA ILE A 378 6.83 15.28 -30.34
C ILE A 378 6.67 16.76 -30.01
N ASP A 379 5.47 17.15 -29.58
CA ASP A 379 5.17 18.52 -29.18
C ASP A 379 5.24 18.67 -27.64
N ASP A 380 5.91 19.73 -27.14
CA ASP A 380 5.99 20.02 -25.69
C ASP A 380 4.79 20.82 -25.19
N SER A 381 4.06 21.47 -26.10
CA SER A 381 2.89 22.28 -25.79
C SER A 381 1.62 21.44 -25.57
N TRP A 382 1.76 20.13 -25.40
CA TRP A 382 0.65 19.19 -25.26
C TRP A 382 -0.13 19.31 -23.92
N ARG A 383 0.35 20.13 -22.97
CA ARG A 383 -0.25 20.38 -21.65
C ARG A 383 -1.10 21.63 -21.58
#